data_AF-A0A4C1VYV7-F1
#
_entry.id   AF-A0A4C1VYV7-F1
#
_cell.length_a   1.000
_cell.length_b   1.000
_cell.length_c   1.000
_cell.angle_alpha   90.00
_cell.angle_beta   90.00
_cell.angle_gamma   90.00
#
_symmetry.space_group_name_H-M   'P 1'
#
loop_
_entity.id
_entity.type
_entity.pdbx_description
1 polymer ?
#
loop_
_entity_poly.entity_id
_entity_poly.type
_entity_poly.pdbx_seq_one_letter_code
_entity_poly.pdbx_strand_id
1 'polypeptide(L)'
;MFTWHFMEALVPVQAAFGVMAPESALLFVILSPVSAYYKAAADGAVSMYADPDVVRAFPGGVGNRKVGSNYGPTIEVTARAAKLGHHQVLWLFGPDHELTEVGAMNIFMVYINEHGDKQLATPPLNGLILPGVTRRSILELASQWEDLAVCEEVITMDRVIELNKSGRLLEMFGAGTAVLISPISRIGYLEHDIHLPTMKQPQPVFQRVKDTLLAIQYGHIEHPYATVIS
;
A
#
# COMPACT_ATOMS: atom_id res chain seq x y z
N MET A 1 5.04 -23.60 -4.96
CA MET A 1 5.78 -22.66 -5.82
C MET A 1 6.48 -21.67 -4.91
N PHE A 2 7.77 -21.41 -5.09
CA PHE A 2 8.52 -20.44 -4.27
C PHE A 2 8.72 -19.16 -5.08
N THR A 3 8.56 -18.01 -4.43
CA THR A 3 8.88 -16.72 -5.00
C THR A 3 10.22 -16.26 -4.42
N TRP A 4 11.12 -15.77 -5.26
CA TRP A 4 12.38 -15.16 -4.85
C TRP A 4 12.22 -13.65 -4.80
N HIS A 5 12.59 -13.04 -3.69
CA HIS A 5 12.67 -11.59 -3.56
C HIS A 5 14.09 -11.12 -3.89
N PHE A 6 14.18 -10.18 -4.83
CA PHE A 6 15.41 -9.50 -5.21
C PHE A 6 15.51 -8.20 -4.40
N MET A 7 16.53 -8.09 -3.56
CA MET A 7 16.81 -6.90 -2.76
C MET A 7 18.04 -6.20 -3.33
N GLU A 8 17.78 -5.18 -4.14
CA GLU A 8 18.81 -4.32 -4.71
C GLU A 8 19.09 -3.16 -3.76
N ALA A 9 20.36 -2.89 -3.48
CA ALA A 9 20.77 -1.79 -2.61
C ALA A 9 21.97 -1.05 -3.18
N LEU A 10 21.88 0.29 -3.19
CA LEU A 10 22.96 1.20 -3.54
C LEU A 10 23.32 2.03 -2.31
N VAL A 11 24.55 1.91 -1.83
CA VAL A 11 25.01 2.55 -0.60
C VAL A 11 26.28 3.36 -0.87
N PRO A 12 26.35 4.64 -0.48
CA PRO A 12 27.60 5.41 -0.49
C PRO A 12 28.66 4.79 0.44
N VAL A 13 29.91 4.71 0.00
CA VAL A 13 31.01 4.08 0.78
C VAL A 13 32.25 4.98 0.91
N GLN A 14 32.09 6.29 0.70
CA GLN A 14 33.18 7.25 0.81
C GLN A 14 33.68 7.39 2.25
N ALA A 15 35.00 7.43 2.42
CA ALA A 15 35.66 7.66 3.69
C ALA A 15 35.77 9.17 4.02
N ALA A 16 34.64 9.86 4.11
CA ALA A 16 34.58 11.28 4.45
C ALA A 16 33.39 11.59 5.37
N PHE A 17 33.55 12.58 6.25
CA PHE A 17 32.50 13.02 7.17
C PHE A 17 31.65 14.19 6.63
N GLY A 18 32.04 14.79 5.51
CA GLY A 18 31.34 15.93 4.92
C GLY A 18 29.99 15.54 4.34
N VAL A 19 28.98 16.41 4.49
CA VAL A 19 27.67 16.24 3.84
C VAL A 19 27.78 16.76 2.40
N MET A 20 28.12 15.86 1.49
CA MET A 20 28.33 16.14 0.07
C MET A 20 27.92 14.95 -0.80
N ALA A 21 27.85 15.15 -2.11
CA ALA A 21 27.63 14.06 -3.05
C ALA A 21 28.77 13.02 -2.92
N PRO A 22 28.46 11.72 -2.85
CA PRO A 22 29.49 10.71 -2.65
C PRO A 22 30.31 10.46 -3.91
N GLU A 23 31.62 10.29 -3.75
CA GLU A 23 32.54 9.95 -4.85
C GLU A 23 32.65 8.44 -5.10
N SER A 24 32.16 7.62 -4.17
CA SER A 24 32.14 6.15 -4.29
C SER A 24 30.87 5.55 -3.68
N ALA A 25 30.37 4.49 -4.32
CA ALA A 25 29.20 3.74 -3.88
C ALA A 25 29.34 2.25 -4.19
N LEU A 26 28.64 1.42 -3.41
CA LEU A 26 28.51 -0.02 -3.60
C LEU A 26 27.08 -0.34 -4.03
N LEU A 27 26.94 -0.99 -5.19
CA LEU A 27 25.70 -1.61 -5.64
C LEU A 27 25.79 -3.13 -5.38
N PHE A 28 24.80 -3.70 -4.72
CA PHE A 28 24.73 -5.14 -4.49
C PHE A 28 23.28 -5.64 -4.53
N VAL A 29 23.12 -6.95 -4.76
CA VAL A 29 21.83 -7.64 -4.82
C VAL A 29 21.84 -8.84 -3.89
N ILE A 30 20.79 -8.97 -3.08
CA ILE A 30 20.55 -10.14 -2.22
C ILE A 30 19.30 -10.85 -2.72
N LEU A 31 19.39 -12.19 -2.85
CA LEU A 31 18.26 -13.05 -3.17
C LEU A 31 17.78 -13.75 -1.92
N SER A 32 16.47 -13.70 -1.66
CA SER A 32 15.86 -14.37 -0.51
C SER A 32 14.59 -15.12 -0.92
N PRO A 33 14.42 -16.41 -0.56
CA PRO A 33 13.17 -17.10 -0.77
C PRO A 33 12.13 -16.54 0.20
N VAL A 34 10.97 -16.15 -0.32
CA VAL A 34 9.88 -15.58 0.48
C VAL A 34 8.65 -16.45 0.48
N SER A 35 7.97 -16.47 1.63
CA SER A 35 6.64 -17.06 1.83
C SER A 35 5.67 -15.98 2.31
N ALA A 36 4.53 -16.36 2.89
CA ALA A 36 3.53 -15.40 3.39
C ALA A 36 4.15 -14.44 4.43
N TYR A 37 3.97 -13.14 4.22
CA TYR A 37 4.71 -12.07 4.93
C TYR A 37 4.26 -11.84 6.38
N TYR A 38 2.96 -11.85 6.68
CA TYR A 38 2.44 -11.61 8.03
C TYR A 38 1.31 -12.59 8.36
N LYS A 39 1.19 -12.95 9.65
CA LYS A 39 0.00 -13.64 10.16
C LYS A 39 -1.13 -12.63 10.22
N ALA A 40 -2.00 -12.62 9.20
CA ALA A 40 -3.24 -11.87 9.26
C ALA A 40 -4.12 -12.36 10.42
N ALA A 41 -5.18 -11.61 10.74
CA ALA A 41 -6.21 -12.11 11.64
C ALA A 41 -6.85 -13.40 11.08
N ALA A 42 -7.69 -14.07 11.87
CA ALA A 42 -8.29 -15.34 11.47
C ALA A 42 -9.09 -15.25 10.15
N ASP A 43 -9.55 -14.06 9.78
CA ASP A 43 -10.26 -13.76 8.53
C ASP A 43 -9.34 -13.43 7.34
N GLY A 44 -8.02 -13.36 7.54
CA GLY A 44 -7.06 -13.02 6.49
C GLY A 44 -6.87 -11.51 6.27
N ALA A 45 -7.49 -10.65 7.08
CA ALA A 45 -7.37 -9.20 6.99
C ALA A 45 -6.46 -8.60 8.07
N VAL A 46 -6.06 -7.34 7.86
CA VAL A 46 -5.21 -6.57 8.75
C VAL A 46 -5.94 -5.39 9.38
N SER A 47 -5.47 -5.01 10.56
CA SER A 47 -5.95 -3.85 11.33
C SER A 47 -4.93 -2.72 11.24
N MET A 48 -5.35 -1.50 10.91
CA MET A 48 -4.50 -0.32 10.77
C MET A 48 -4.58 0.59 12.01
N TYR A 49 -3.47 1.19 12.39
CA TYR A 49 -3.41 2.28 13.36
C TYR A 49 -3.20 3.61 12.63
N ALA A 50 -4.14 4.54 12.77
CA ALA A 50 -4.12 5.84 12.12
C ALA A 50 -3.95 6.94 13.18
N ASP A 51 -2.72 7.44 13.29
CA ASP A 51 -2.31 8.48 14.22
C ASP A 51 -1.96 9.75 13.42
N PRO A 52 -2.73 10.85 13.55
CA PRO A 52 -2.47 12.07 12.79
C PRO A 52 -1.22 12.83 13.26
N ASP A 53 -0.67 12.51 14.44
CA ASP A 53 0.52 13.18 14.98
C ASP A 53 1.83 12.70 14.33
N VAL A 54 1.75 11.67 13.48
CA VAL A 54 2.91 11.06 12.81
C VAL A 54 2.75 11.09 11.29
N VAL A 55 3.74 11.71 10.62
CA VAL A 55 3.77 11.82 9.17
C VAL A 55 4.89 10.97 8.58
N ARG A 56 4.58 10.22 7.52
CA ARG A 56 5.56 9.38 6.80
C ARG A 56 6.43 10.20 5.83
N ALA A 57 5.80 11.18 5.18
CA ALA A 57 6.38 12.00 4.13
C ALA A 57 5.70 13.38 4.13
N PHE A 58 6.36 14.36 3.51
CA PHE A 58 5.90 15.74 3.44
C PHE A 58 6.30 16.38 2.10
N PRO A 59 5.63 17.46 1.65
CA PRO A 59 5.96 18.16 0.41
C PRO A 59 7.40 18.70 0.44
N GLY A 60 8.14 18.50 -0.64
CA GLY A 60 9.58 18.82 -0.71
C GLY A 60 10.50 17.77 -0.09
N GLY A 61 9.94 16.76 0.59
CA GLY A 61 10.68 15.60 1.06
C GLY A 61 10.99 14.59 -0.04
N VAL A 62 11.38 13.38 0.36
CA VAL A 62 11.78 12.29 -0.54
C VAL A 62 10.87 11.06 -0.43
N GLY A 63 9.63 11.24 0.05
CA GLY A 63 8.68 10.16 0.31
C GLY A 63 8.31 9.33 -0.92
N ASN A 64 8.35 9.96 -2.10
CA ASN A 64 8.14 9.32 -3.40
C ASN A 64 9.36 8.55 -3.94
N ARG A 65 10.43 8.41 -3.15
CA ARG A 65 11.64 7.66 -3.50
C ARG A 65 11.89 6.56 -2.48
N LYS A 66 12.43 5.43 -2.95
CA LYS A 66 12.73 4.27 -2.09
C LYS A 66 14.08 4.42 -1.37
N VAL A 67 14.22 5.47 -0.56
CA VAL A 67 15.44 5.77 0.20
C VAL A 67 15.31 5.33 1.67
N GLY A 68 16.41 4.82 2.24
CA GLY A 68 16.40 4.25 3.60
C GLY A 68 15.93 5.21 4.70
N SER A 69 16.17 6.52 4.53
CA SER A 69 15.73 7.57 5.46
C SER A 69 14.21 7.63 5.65
N ASN A 70 13.42 7.14 4.69
CA ASN A 70 11.96 7.11 4.79
C ASN A 70 11.43 5.95 5.66
N TYR A 71 12.28 4.98 6.02
CA TYR A 71 11.87 3.77 6.72
C TYR A 71 12.35 3.71 8.17
N GLY A 72 13.53 4.25 8.48
CA GLY A 72 14.05 4.28 9.86
C GLY A 72 13.05 4.88 10.87
N PRO A 73 12.50 6.08 10.63
CA PRO A 73 11.54 6.71 11.54
C PRO A 73 10.22 5.95 11.73
N THR A 74 9.84 5.05 10.80
CA THR A 74 8.56 4.34 10.87
C THR A 74 8.57 3.17 11.85
N ILE A 75 9.75 2.72 12.28
CA ILE A 75 9.92 1.53 13.14
C ILE A 75 9.25 1.73 14.50
N GLU A 76 9.45 2.89 15.14
CA GLU A 76 8.84 3.18 16.45
C GLU A 76 7.32 3.22 16.36
N VAL A 77 6.78 3.91 15.36
CA VAL A 77 5.33 4.03 15.13
C VAL A 77 4.70 2.66 14.88
N THR A 78 5.37 1.83 14.09
CA THR A 78 4.91 0.45 13.82
C THR A 78 4.93 -0.39 15.09
N ALA A 79 5.95 -0.26 15.93
CA ALA A 79 6.00 -0.94 17.22
C ALA A 79 4.91 -0.46 18.19
N ARG A 80 4.56 0.83 18.17
CA ARG A 80 3.44 1.39 18.92
C ARG A 80 2.11 0.81 18.44
N ALA A 81 1.87 0.79 17.13
CA ALA A 81 0.68 0.18 16.52
C ALA A 81 0.52 -1.29 16.96
N ALA A 82 1.61 -2.07 16.95
CA ALA A 82 1.62 -3.46 17.41
C ALA A 82 1.23 -3.61 18.89
N LYS A 83 1.73 -2.73 19.78
CA LYS A 83 1.36 -2.72 21.20
C LYS A 83 -0.13 -2.41 21.42
N LEU A 84 -0.74 -1.66 20.51
CA LEU A 84 -2.17 -1.34 20.51
C LEU A 84 -3.02 -2.41 19.81
N GLY A 85 -2.41 -3.50 19.33
CA GLY A 85 -3.12 -4.61 18.67
C GLY A 85 -3.43 -4.37 17.19
N HIS A 86 -2.76 -3.40 16.55
CA HIS A 86 -2.82 -3.16 15.11
C HIS A 86 -1.64 -3.83 14.39
N HIS A 87 -1.84 -4.20 13.14
CA HIS A 87 -0.84 -4.92 12.35
C HIS A 87 0.10 -3.97 11.59
N GLN A 88 -0.41 -2.81 11.17
CA GLN A 88 0.31 -1.81 10.38
C GLN A 88 -0.19 -0.40 10.72
N VAL A 89 0.52 0.61 10.22
CA VAL A 89 0.15 2.02 10.33
C VAL A 89 -0.57 2.48 9.07
N LEU A 90 -1.68 3.20 9.20
CA LEU A 90 -2.26 3.99 8.11
C LEU A 90 -1.70 5.40 8.22
N TRP A 91 -0.92 5.82 7.23
CA TRP A 91 -0.24 7.11 7.23
C TRP A 91 -1.18 8.21 6.79
N LEU A 92 -1.33 9.20 7.67
CA LEU A 92 -2.15 10.39 7.44
C LEU A 92 -1.27 11.59 7.09
N PHE A 93 -1.82 12.54 6.33
CA PHE A 93 -1.13 13.79 6.02
C PHE A 93 -2.10 14.98 6.03
N GLY A 94 -1.59 16.14 6.46
CA GLY A 94 -2.31 17.41 6.40
C GLY A 94 -3.42 17.54 7.44
N PRO A 95 -4.06 18.73 7.53
CA PRO A 95 -5.13 18.99 8.50
C PRO A 95 -6.40 18.18 8.23
N ASP A 96 -6.61 17.77 6.98
CA ASP A 96 -7.79 17.00 6.55
C ASP A 96 -7.57 15.47 6.72
N HIS A 97 -6.43 15.07 7.28
CA HIS A 97 -6.06 13.68 7.53
C HIS A 97 -6.21 12.82 6.27
N GLU A 98 -5.53 13.24 5.20
CA GLU A 98 -5.46 12.54 3.92
C GLU A 98 -4.76 11.19 4.12
N LEU A 99 -5.38 10.12 3.64
CA LEU A 99 -4.78 8.80 3.58
C LEU A 99 -3.69 8.80 2.51
N THR A 100 -2.49 8.36 2.88
CA THR A 100 -1.35 8.30 1.95
C THR A 100 -0.95 6.87 1.63
N GLU A 101 -0.51 6.10 2.64
CA GLU A 101 0.00 4.74 2.49
C GLU A 101 -0.38 3.87 3.70
N VAL A 102 -0.28 2.55 3.57
CA VAL A 102 -0.47 1.59 4.66
C VAL A 102 0.80 0.78 4.89
N GLY A 103 1.47 1.01 6.03
CA GLY A 103 2.78 0.44 6.31
C GLY A 103 3.81 0.87 5.26
N ALA A 104 4.24 -0.09 4.41
CA ALA A 104 5.13 0.15 3.27
C ALA A 104 4.44 -0.17 1.92
N MET A 105 3.12 -0.06 1.87
CA MET A 105 2.26 -0.37 0.71
C MET A 105 1.43 0.86 0.31
N ASN A 106 1.07 0.93 -0.98
CA ASN A 106 0.08 1.89 -1.43
C ASN A 106 -1.31 1.47 -0.94
N ILE A 107 -2.23 2.41 -0.75
CA ILE A 107 -3.61 2.16 -0.31
C ILE A 107 -4.60 2.29 -1.46
N PHE A 108 -5.61 1.43 -1.46
CA PHE A 108 -6.76 1.46 -2.35
C PHE A 108 -8.06 1.42 -1.55
N MET A 109 -9.08 2.10 -2.08
CA MET A 109 -10.44 2.14 -1.57
C MET A 109 -11.42 1.79 -2.69
N VAL A 110 -12.39 0.92 -2.42
CA VAL A 110 -13.48 0.60 -3.33
C VAL A 110 -14.78 1.08 -2.71
N TYR A 111 -15.55 1.86 -3.45
CA TYR A 111 -16.80 2.41 -2.96
C TYR A 111 -17.83 2.59 -4.08
N ILE A 112 -19.07 2.88 -3.69
CA ILE A 112 -20.15 3.30 -4.59
C ILE A 112 -20.19 4.82 -4.65
N ASN A 113 -19.99 5.39 -5.83
CA ASN A 113 -20.01 6.83 -6.04
C ASN A 113 -21.44 7.40 -5.96
N GLU A 114 -21.59 8.71 -6.17
CA GLU A 114 -22.88 9.39 -6.07
C GLU A 114 -23.88 9.00 -7.19
N HIS A 115 -23.37 8.45 -8.29
CA HIS A 115 -24.15 7.96 -9.42
C HIS A 115 -24.57 6.48 -9.26
N GLY A 116 -24.08 5.80 -8.22
CA GLY A 116 -24.35 4.38 -7.98
C GLY A 116 -23.34 3.43 -8.62
N ASP A 117 -22.27 3.95 -9.24
CA ASP A 117 -21.25 3.14 -9.89
C ASP A 117 -20.15 2.72 -8.90
N LYS A 118 -19.56 1.54 -9.15
CA LYS A 118 -18.44 1.02 -8.36
C LYS A 118 -17.14 1.69 -8.82
N GLN A 119 -16.39 2.22 -7.86
CA GLN A 119 -15.17 2.99 -8.09
C GLN A 119 -14.02 2.47 -7.24
N LEU A 120 -12.85 2.27 -7.86
CA LEU A 120 -11.56 2.00 -7.24
C LEU A 120 -10.74 3.29 -7.23
N ALA A 121 -10.42 3.75 -6.02
CA ALA A 121 -9.67 4.96 -5.78
C ALA A 121 -8.32 4.66 -5.09
N THR A 122 -7.31 5.47 -5.40
CA THR A 122 -6.03 5.51 -4.70
C THR A 122 -5.50 6.95 -4.64
N PRO A 123 -4.73 7.35 -3.63
CA PRO A 123 -4.13 8.68 -3.57
C PRO A 123 -3.26 9.00 -4.79
N PRO A 124 -3.31 10.23 -5.34
CA PRO A 124 -2.53 10.64 -6.51
C PRO A 124 -1.04 10.76 -6.19
N LEU A 125 -0.19 10.71 -7.22
CA LEU A 125 1.26 10.88 -7.08
C LEU A 125 1.65 12.37 -6.90
N ASN A 126 1.39 12.91 -5.71
CA ASN A 126 1.64 14.31 -5.35
C ASN A 126 3.01 14.56 -4.66
N GLY A 127 3.90 13.56 -4.65
CA GLY A 127 5.20 13.61 -3.98
C GLY A 127 5.24 12.95 -2.59
N LEU A 128 4.07 12.73 -1.97
CA LEU A 128 3.96 12.00 -0.70
C LEU A 128 3.95 10.48 -0.90
N ILE A 129 3.49 10.01 -2.06
CA ILE A 129 3.22 8.60 -2.33
C ILE A 129 4.38 7.97 -3.10
N LEU A 130 4.81 6.77 -2.70
CA LEU A 130 5.77 6.00 -3.47
C LEU A 130 5.07 5.44 -4.72
N PRO A 131 5.57 5.68 -5.95
CA PRO A 131 4.97 5.14 -7.17
C PRO A 131 5.24 3.63 -7.29
N GLY A 132 4.49 2.83 -6.53
CA GLY A 132 4.65 1.37 -6.49
C GLY A 132 4.31 0.71 -7.82
N VAL A 133 5.12 -0.29 -8.21
CA VAL A 133 4.86 -1.07 -9.43
C VAL A 133 3.53 -1.82 -9.32
N THR A 134 3.25 -2.44 -8.17
CA THR A 134 1.95 -3.10 -7.92
C THR A 134 0.79 -2.12 -8.05
N ARG A 135 0.90 -0.91 -7.50
CA ARG A 135 -0.12 0.14 -7.65
C ARG A 135 -0.39 0.45 -9.12
N ARG A 136 0.67 0.70 -9.90
CA ARG A 136 0.54 0.96 -11.34
C ARG A 136 -0.13 -0.19 -12.07
N SER A 137 0.30 -1.43 -11.83
CA SER A 137 -0.31 -2.61 -12.45
C SER A 137 -1.79 -2.76 -12.10
N ILE A 138 -2.19 -2.44 -10.86
CA ILE A 138 -3.60 -2.46 -10.45
C ILE A 138 -4.41 -1.44 -11.24
N LEU A 139 -3.93 -0.19 -11.32
CA LEU A 139 -4.62 0.87 -12.07
C LEU A 139 -4.76 0.50 -13.55
N GLU A 140 -3.68 0.00 -14.18
CA GLU A 140 -3.68 -0.40 -15.60
C GLU A 140 -4.63 -1.57 -15.88
N LEU A 141 -4.62 -2.62 -15.04
CA LEU A 141 -5.49 -3.78 -15.21
C LEU A 141 -6.96 -3.47 -14.89
N ALA A 142 -7.22 -2.75 -13.79
CA ALA A 142 -8.57 -2.42 -13.37
C ALA A 142 -9.26 -1.46 -14.35
N SER A 143 -8.50 -0.59 -15.03
CA SER A 143 -9.05 0.32 -16.05
C SER A 143 -9.60 -0.40 -17.29
N GLN A 144 -9.27 -1.69 -17.46
CA GLN A 144 -9.79 -2.52 -18.55
C GLN A 144 -11.11 -3.22 -18.17
N TRP A 145 -11.58 -3.07 -16.92
CA TRP A 145 -12.81 -3.71 -16.44
C TRP A 145 -14.00 -2.77 -16.61
N GLU A 146 -15.02 -3.22 -17.34
CA GLU A 146 -16.22 -2.42 -17.61
C GLU A 146 -17.08 -2.15 -16.36
N ASP A 147 -16.94 -2.97 -15.31
CA ASP A 147 -17.72 -2.90 -14.08
C ASP A 147 -17.05 -2.12 -12.94
N LEU A 148 -15.93 -1.43 -13.21
CA LEU A 148 -15.14 -0.74 -12.20
C LEU A 148 -14.49 0.54 -12.76
N ALA A 149 -14.97 1.70 -12.31
CA ALA A 149 -14.31 2.97 -12.58
C ALA A 149 -13.01 3.07 -11.77
N VAL A 150 -11.95 3.64 -12.34
CA VAL A 150 -10.66 3.83 -11.68
C VAL A 150 -10.33 5.31 -11.59
N CYS A 151 -9.96 5.79 -10.40
CA CYS A 151 -9.49 7.16 -10.23
C CYS A 151 -8.27 7.26 -9.31
N GLU A 152 -7.50 8.33 -9.53
CA GLU A 152 -6.51 8.81 -8.58
C GLU A 152 -7.08 10.08 -7.92
N GLU A 153 -7.41 9.99 -6.63
CA GLU A 153 -8.07 11.08 -5.90
C GLU A 153 -7.59 11.16 -4.45
N VAL A 154 -7.68 12.35 -3.86
CA VAL A 154 -7.38 12.53 -2.43
C VAL A 154 -8.48 11.86 -1.62
N ILE A 155 -8.09 11.02 -0.66
CA ILE A 155 -9.00 10.30 0.23
C ILE A 155 -8.72 10.79 1.64
N THR A 156 -9.73 11.28 2.36
CA THR A 156 -9.61 11.73 3.76
C THR A 156 -10.25 10.75 4.73
N MET A 157 -9.83 10.79 6.00
CA MET A 157 -10.48 9.99 7.05
C MET A 157 -11.97 10.30 7.17
N ASP A 158 -12.37 11.57 7.03
CA ASP A 158 -13.77 11.98 7.05
C ASP A 158 -14.58 11.33 5.93
N ARG A 159 -14.01 11.26 4.71
CA ARG A 159 -14.66 10.60 3.58
C ARG A 159 -14.81 9.10 3.81
N VAL A 160 -13.78 8.44 4.37
CA VAL A 160 -13.86 7.01 4.72
C VAL A 160 -14.97 6.77 5.74
N ILE A 161 -15.07 7.60 6.78
CA ILE A 161 -16.09 7.52 7.81
C ILE A 161 -17.49 7.74 7.23
N GLU A 162 -17.65 8.75 6.38
CA GLU A 162 -18.91 9.07 5.70
C GLU A 162 -19.39 7.90 4.83
N LEU A 163 -18.53 7.39 3.94
CA LEU A 163 -18.84 6.27 3.06
C LEU A 163 -19.15 4.99 3.83
N ASN A 164 -18.43 4.73 4.93
CA ASN A 164 -18.68 3.57 5.78
C ASN A 164 -20.06 3.67 6.47
N LYS A 165 -20.39 4.83 7.03
CA LYS A 165 -21.69 5.08 7.67
C LYS A 165 -22.86 5.01 6.69
N SER A 166 -22.67 5.48 5.46
CA SER A 166 -23.71 5.43 4.42
C SER A 166 -23.80 4.06 3.73
N GLY A 167 -22.97 3.09 4.10
CA GLY A 167 -22.92 1.77 3.44
C GLY A 167 -22.41 1.79 2.00
N ARG A 168 -21.72 2.87 1.58
CA ARG A 168 -21.14 3.02 0.23
C ARG A 168 -19.68 2.56 0.16
N LEU A 169 -18.97 2.50 1.28
CA LEU A 169 -17.64 1.89 1.33
C LEU A 169 -17.76 0.37 1.19
N LEU A 170 -17.04 -0.23 0.24
CA LEU A 170 -17.06 -1.66 -0.01
C LEU A 170 -15.81 -2.35 0.52
N GLU A 171 -14.64 -1.82 0.17
CA GLU A 171 -13.34 -2.44 0.45
C GLU A 171 -12.26 -1.39 0.71
N MET A 172 -11.29 -1.73 1.54
CA MET A 172 -9.99 -1.05 1.59
C MET A 172 -8.88 -2.09 1.64
N PHE A 173 -7.80 -1.88 0.91
CA PHE A 173 -6.66 -2.81 0.89
C PHE A 173 -5.34 -2.10 0.58
N GLY A 174 -4.26 -2.65 1.12
CA GLY A 174 -2.89 -2.29 0.78
C GLY A 174 -2.38 -3.09 -0.41
N ALA A 175 -1.49 -2.50 -1.21
CA ALA A 175 -0.84 -3.16 -2.35
C ALA A 175 0.67 -2.88 -2.38
N GLY A 176 1.45 -3.94 -2.59
CA GLY A 176 2.91 -3.84 -2.71
C GLY A 176 3.58 -5.19 -2.97
N THR A 177 4.81 -5.18 -3.48
CA THR A 177 5.51 -6.39 -3.98
C THR A 177 5.59 -7.53 -2.96
N ALA A 178 5.77 -7.21 -1.68
CA ALA A 178 5.95 -8.20 -0.62
C ALA A 178 4.68 -9.03 -0.35
N VAL A 179 3.52 -8.39 -0.28
CA VAL A 179 2.25 -9.02 0.14
C VAL A 179 1.29 -9.20 -1.05
N LEU A 180 1.61 -8.56 -2.17
CA LEU A 180 0.75 -8.32 -3.33
C LEU A 180 -0.49 -7.49 -2.98
N ILE A 181 -1.42 -8.06 -2.21
CA ILE A 181 -2.68 -7.46 -1.76
C ILE A 181 -2.92 -7.80 -0.28
N SER A 182 -3.24 -6.79 0.53
CA SER A 182 -3.50 -6.91 1.96
C SER A 182 -4.85 -6.28 2.33
N PRO A 183 -5.93 -7.06 2.51
CA PRO A 183 -7.25 -6.50 2.83
C PRO A 183 -7.30 -5.93 4.24
N ILE A 184 -7.97 -4.80 4.42
CA ILE A 184 -8.08 -4.08 5.70
C ILE A 184 -9.50 -4.25 6.24
N SER A 185 -9.64 -4.75 7.47
CA SER A 185 -10.94 -4.95 8.12
C SER A 185 -11.22 -3.95 9.26
N ARG A 186 -10.19 -3.22 9.70
CA ARG A 186 -10.27 -2.36 10.89
C ARG A 186 -9.29 -1.20 10.81
N ILE A 187 -9.71 -0.01 11.21
CA ILE A 187 -8.85 1.16 11.40
C ILE A 187 -9.11 1.72 12.80
N GLY A 188 -8.08 1.72 13.66
CA GLY A 188 -8.09 2.50 14.89
C GLY A 188 -7.67 3.93 14.58
N TYR A 189 -8.55 4.88 14.81
CA TYR A 189 -8.35 6.30 14.49
C TYR A 189 -8.85 7.16 15.64
N LEU A 190 -7.95 7.91 16.27
CA LEU A 190 -8.21 8.62 17.53
C LEU A 190 -8.81 7.65 18.57
N GLU A 191 -9.95 8.00 19.18
CA GLU A 191 -10.67 7.16 20.15
C GLU A 191 -11.70 6.24 19.47
N HIS A 192 -11.68 6.13 18.14
CA HIS A 192 -12.65 5.37 17.37
C HIS A 192 -12.05 4.12 16.73
N ASP A 193 -12.88 3.09 16.68
CA ASP A 193 -12.59 1.84 16.01
C ASP A 193 -13.53 1.66 14.82
N ILE A 194 -12.98 1.79 13.62
CA ILE A 194 -13.74 1.78 12.37
C ILE A 194 -13.63 0.40 11.76
N HIS A 195 -14.71 -0.37 11.83
CA HIS A 195 -14.82 -1.66 11.16
C HIS A 195 -15.22 -1.49 9.70
N LEU A 196 -14.47 -2.12 8.80
CA LEU A 196 -14.67 -2.02 7.36
C LEU A 196 -15.36 -3.28 6.81
N PRO A 197 -16.21 -3.17 5.77
CA PRO A 197 -16.92 -4.29 5.19
C PRO A 197 -16.09 -5.10 4.18
N THR A 198 -14.78 -4.86 4.08
CA THR A 198 -13.87 -5.46 3.08
C THR A 198 -14.02 -6.98 2.97
N MET A 199 -14.10 -7.69 4.10
CA MET A 199 -14.19 -9.15 4.13
C MET A 199 -15.63 -9.69 3.97
N LYS A 200 -16.62 -8.81 3.83
CA LYS A 200 -18.04 -9.17 3.69
C LYS A 200 -18.51 -9.14 2.23
N GLN A 201 -17.65 -8.74 1.30
CA GLN A 201 -18.00 -8.64 -0.11
C GLN A 201 -18.02 -10.03 -0.76
N PRO A 202 -19.07 -10.40 -1.54
CA PRO A 202 -19.17 -11.72 -2.16
C PRO A 202 -18.17 -11.93 -3.30
N GLN A 203 -17.85 -10.86 -4.04
CA GLN A 203 -16.88 -10.88 -5.15
C GLN A 203 -15.94 -9.68 -5.00
N PRO A 204 -15.01 -9.74 -4.03
CA PRO A 204 -14.18 -8.60 -3.70
C PRO A 204 -13.22 -8.25 -4.84
N VAL A 205 -13.13 -6.96 -5.14
CA VAL A 205 -12.20 -6.39 -6.12
C VAL A 205 -10.76 -6.73 -5.74
N PHE A 206 -10.39 -6.65 -4.46
CA PHE A 206 -9.04 -6.97 -4.01
C PHE A 206 -8.63 -8.40 -4.40
N GLN A 207 -9.57 -9.36 -4.38
CA GLN A 207 -9.31 -10.76 -4.72
C GLN A 207 -9.18 -10.94 -6.23
N ARG A 208 -10.08 -10.32 -7.02
CA ARG A 208 -9.97 -10.32 -8.49
C ARG A 208 -8.63 -9.76 -8.97
N VAL A 209 -8.18 -8.65 -8.37
CA VAL A 209 -6.87 -8.05 -8.60
C VAL A 209 -5.75 -9.04 -8.27
N LYS A 210 -5.79 -9.62 -7.08
CA LYS A 210 -4.78 -10.58 -6.61
C LYS A 210 -4.66 -11.77 -7.58
N ASP A 211 -5.78 -12.37 -7.95
CA ASP A 211 -5.81 -13.55 -8.82
C ASP A 211 -5.29 -13.25 -10.22
N THR A 212 -5.62 -12.08 -10.77
CA THR A 212 -5.14 -11.63 -12.08
C THR A 212 -3.63 -11.42 -12.06
N LEU A 213 -3.10 -10.74 -11.04
CA LEU A 213 -1.67 -10.52 -10.89
C LEU A 213 -0.90 -11.84 -10.70
N LEU A 214 -1.42 -12.77 -9.90
CA LEU A 214 -0.81 -14.09 -9.70
C LEU A 214 -0.86 -14.94 -10.98
N ALA A 215 -1.96 -14.88 -11.74
CA ALA A 215 -2.08 -15.59 -13.00
C ALA A 215 -1.04 -15.11 -14.02
N ILE A 216 -0.76 -13.80 -14.06
CA ILE A 216 0.33 -13.23 -14.87
C ILE A 216 1.70 -13.66 -14.34
N GLN A 217 1.95 -13.50 -13.03
CA GLN A 217 3.26 -13.78 -12.41
C GLN A 217 3.68 -15.25 -12.54
N TYR A 218 2.72 -16.17 -12.48
CA TYR A 218 2.96 -17.60 -12.62
C TYR A 218 2.77 -18.13 -14.05
N GLY A 219 2.53 -17.25 -15.02
CA GLY A 219 2.45 -17.61 -16.44
C GLY A 219 1.20 -18.39 -16.83
N HIS A 220 0.14 -18.36 -16.01
CA HIS A 220 -1.18 -18.86 -16.40
C HIS A 220 -1.85 -17.95 -17.45
N ILE A 221 -1.46 -16.67 -17.47
CA ILE A 221 -1.83 -15.69 -18.48
C ILE A 221 -0.54 -15.13 -19.07
N GLU A 222 -0.38 -15.25 -20.39
CA GLU A 222 0.70 -14.58 -21.10
C GLU A 222 0.46 -13.08 -21.09
N HIS A 223 1.42 -12.30 -20.60
CA HIS A 223 1.27 -10.86 -20.47
C HIS A 223 2.64 -10.16 -20.52
N PRO A 224 2.75 -8.96 -21.15
CA PRO A 224 4.01 -8.20 -21.24
C PRO A 224 4.66 -7.82 -19.90
N TYR A 225 3.94 -7.93 -18.78
CA TYR A 225 4.48 -7.67 -17.44
C TYR A 225 5.41 -8.78 -16.94
N ALA A 226 5.29 -10.00 -17.47
CA ALA A 226 6.10 -11.14 -17.08
C ALA A 226 7.13 -11.44 -18.18
N THR A 227 8.37 -11.71 -17.79
CA THR A 227 9.45 -12.07 -18.71
C THR A 227 10.11 -13.35 -18.22
N VAL A 228 10.32 -14.30 -19.14
CA VAL A 228 11.07 -15.52 -18.85
C VAL A 228 12.53 -15.15 -18.68
N ILE A 229 13.11 -15.54 -17.54
CA ILE A 229 14.54 -15.30 -17.26
C ILE A 229 15.36 -16.23 -18.16
N SER A 230 16.29 -15.65 -18.92
CA SER A 230 17.24 -16.35 -19.80
C SER A 230 18.41 -16.96 -19.05
#